data_AF-A0A4T0WYL8-F1
#
_entry.id   AF-A0A4T0WYL8-F1
#
_cell.length_a   1.000
_cell.length_b   1.000
_cell.length_c   1.000
_cell.angle_alpha   90.00
_cell.angle_beta   90.00
_cell.angle_gamma   90.00
#
_symmetry.space_group_name_H-M   'P 1'
#
loop_
_entity.id
_entity.type
_entity.pdbx_description
1 polymer ?
#
loop_
_entity_poly.entity_id
_entity_poly.type
_entity_poly.pdbx_seq_one_letter_code
_entity_poly.pdbx_strand_id
1 'polypeptide(L)'
;MRQTFLSLAKSSSQRVQVTTVIKPDNTALWAYRYFRTLQQHNNPILTKEYRQLPDDSQFIEKHYHNLRHYRDLVCGVGGQYEDIGDISELFLRLSKHVPIKDKRNPFWEKQLEQYNQFVTDLVATLRLNGGHLFV
;
A
#
# COMPACT_ATOMS: atom_id res chain seq x y z
N MET A 1 -20.20 34.86 50.41
CA MET A 1 -20.22 34.77 48.93
C MET A 1 -19.68 33.41 48.51
N ARG A 2 -20.51 32.66 47.76
CA ARG A 2 -20.31 31.46 46.88
C ARG A 2 -18.94 30.73 46.94
N GLN A 3 -18.89 29.50 47.47
CA GLN A 3 -19.07 28.18 46.80
C GLN A 3 -18.01 27.85 45.72
N THR A 4 -17.15 26.86 46.00
CA THR A 4 -16.32 26.16 45.01
C THR A 4 -16.75 24.70 44.97
N PHE A 5 -17.34 24.30 43.83
CA PHE A 5 -17.77 22.93 43.52
C PHE A 5 -16.62 22.11 42.92
N LEU A 6 -16.46 20.88 43.40
CA LEU A 6 -15.90 19.76 42.65
C LEU A 6 -16.78 19.48 41.42
N SER A 7 -16.21 19.26 40.22
CA SER A 7 -16.80 18.35 39.23
C SER A 7 -15.89 18.04 38.03
N LEU A 8 -15.56 16.75 37.95
CA LEU A 8 -15.48 15.84 36.79
C LEU A 8 -14.71 16.20 35.51
N ALA A 9 -13.73 15.32 35.28
CA ALA A 9 -13.26 14.82 34.00
C ALA A 9 -14.31 14.81 32.88
N LYS A 10 -13.92 15.34 31.71
CA LYS A 10 -14.44 14.87 30.43
C LYS A 10 -13.29 14.37 29.58
N SER A 11 -13.35 13.06 29.39
CA SER A 11 -12.64 12.24 28.41
C SER A 11 -12.47 12.97 27.08
N SER A 12 -11.23 13.35 26.78
CA SER A 12 -10.82 13.77 25.45
C SER A 12 -10.70 12.51 24.59
N SER A 13 -11.81 12.13 23.97
CA SER A 13 -11.85 11.17 22.87
C SER A 13 -10.90 11.67 21.77
N GLN A 14 -9.71 11.08 21.71
CA GLN A 14 -8.75 11.32 20.64
C GLN A 14 -9.35 10.77 19.34
N ARG A 15 -10.04 11.65 18.61
CA ARG A 15 -10.24 11.50 17.16
C ARG A 15 -8.85 11.28 16.56
N VAL A 16 -8.61 10.07 16.07
CA VAL A 16 -7.48 9.77 15.19
C VAL A 16 -7.68 10.65 13.95
N GLN A 17 -7.04 11.81 13.96
CA GLN A 17 -6.92 12.64 12.77
C GLN A 17 -5.97 11.90 11.85
N VAL A 18 -6.52 11.29 10.80
CA VAL A 18 -5.75 10.79 9.66
C VAL A 18 -5.26 12.02 8.93
N THR A 19 -4.16 12.59 9.41
CA THR A 19 -3.54 13.78 8.87
C THR A 19 -2.68 13.41 7.66
N THR A 20 -2.99 14.10 6.56
CA THR A 20 -2.09 14.45 5.44
C THR A 20 -1.48 13.30 4.64
N VAL A 21 -1.99 13.14 3.42
CA VAL A 21 -1.38 12.36 2.34
C VAL A 21 -0.05 13.04 1.97
N ILE A 22 1.01 12.67 2.68
CA ILE A 22 2.38 12.88 2.20
C ILE A 22 2.54 11.86 1.06
N LYS A 23 2.44 12.30 -0.19
CA LYS A 23 3.00 11.49 -1.30
C LYS A 23 4.49 11.37 -0.98
N PRO A 24 5.01 10.19 -0.61
CA PRO A 24 6.43 10.05 -0.37
C PRO A 24 7.14 10.13 -1.72
N ASP A 25 8.41 10.52 -1.71
CA ASP A 25 9.29 10.43 -2.89
C ASP A 25 9.31 9.00 -3.49
N ASN A 26 8.85 8.00 -2.72
CA ASN A 26 8.66 6.62 -3.11
C ASN A 26 7.35 6.03 -2.53
N THR A 27 6.30 5.95 -3.36
CA THR A 27 4.99 5.40 -2.97
C THR A 27 5.06 3.97 -2.46
N ALA A 28 5.95 3.13 -3.01
CA ALA A 28 6.11 1.74 -2.56
C ALA A 28 6.80 1.65 -1.21
N LEU A 29 7.76 2.54 -0.90
CA LEU A 29 8.39 2.58 0.42
C LEU A 29 7.38 2.94 1.52
N TRP A 30 6.43 3.82 1.22
CA TRP A 30 5.31 4.08 2.13
C TRP A 30 4.39 2.89 2.27
N ALA A 31 4.04 2.21 1.18
CA ALA A 31 3.20 1.01 1.22
C ALA A 31 3.86 -0.08 2.08
N TYR A 32 5.18 -0.27 1.94
CA TYR A 32 5.96 -1.15 2.81
C TYR A 32 5.79 -0.80 4.28
N ARG A 33 6.00 0.47 4.66
CA ARG A 33 5.84 0.93 6.04
C ARG A 33 4.41 0.72 6.53
N TYR A 34 3.42 1.01 5.69
CA TYR A 34 2.01 0.84 6.00
C TYR A 34 1.68 -0.63 6.31
N PHE A 35 2.00 -1.56 5.42
CA PHE A 35 1.70 -2.98 5.62
C PHE A 35 2.52 -3.60 6.75
N ARG A 36 3.76 -3.16 6.96
CA ARG A 36 4.58 -3.57 8.11
C ARG A 36 3.92 -3.19 9.43
N THR A 37 3.38 -1.97 9.54
CA THR A 37 2.61 -1.51 10.71
C THR A 37 1.35 -2.36 10.90
N LEU A 38 0.60 -2.66 9.82
CA LEU A 38 -0.58 -3.51 9.91
C LEU A 38 -0.26 -4.92 10.43
N GLN A 39 0.84 -5.51 9.97
CA GLN A 39 1.31 -6.83 10.42
C GLN A 39 1.70 -6.80 11.91
N GLN A 40 2.45 -5.77 12.34
CA GLN A 40 2.89 -5.64 13.74
C GLN A 40 1.73 -5.51 14.73
N HIS A 41 0.62 -4.91 14.31
CA HIS A 41 -0.55 -4.70 15.16
C HIS A 41 -1.66 -5.75 14.98
N ASN A 42 -1.42 -6.85 14.24
CA ASN A 42 -2.44 -7.84 13.91
C ASN A 42 -3.74 -7.21 13.40
N ASN A 43 -3.62 -6.25 12.49
CA ASN A 43 -4.74 -5.43 12.05
C ASN A 43 -5.78 -6.26 11.27
N PRO A 44 -7.10 -6.06 11.49
CA PRO A 44 -8.17 -6.85 10.85
C PRO A 44 -8.29 -6.67 9.32
N ILE A 45 -7.56 -5.72 8.73
CA ILE A 45 -7.40 -5.61 7.27
C ILE A 45 -6.66 -6.83 6.73
N LEU A 46 -5.66 -7.33 7.47
CA LEU A 46 -4.89 -8.52 7.10
C LEU A 46 -5.60 -9.74 7.66
N THR A 47 -6.17 -10.55 6.77
CA THR A 47 -6.94 -11.72 7.16
C THR A 47 -6.25 -13.00 6.71
N LYS A 48 -6.41 -14.06 7.52
CA LYS A 48 -5.96 -15.41 7.12
C LYS A 48 -6.75 -15.94 5.93
N GLU A 49 -8.01 -15.54 5.81
CA GLU A 49 -8.89 -15.94 4.72
C GLU A 49 -8.82 -14.94 3.57
N TYR A 50 -8.75 -15.47 2.36
CA TYR A 50 -8.85 -14.69 1.13
C TYR A 50 -10.23 -14.02 1.04
N ARG A 51 -10.24 -12.75 0.64
CA ARG A 51 -11.47 -12.05 0.27
C ARG A 51 -11.46 -11.84 -1.23
N GLN A 52 -12.53 -12.29 -1.89
CA GLN A 52 -12.68 -12.02 -3.32
C GLN A 52 -12.79 -10.51 -3.54
N LEU A 53 -12.13 -10.03 -4.58
CA LEU A 53 -12.30 -8.65 -5.01
C LEU A 53 -13.75 -8.44 -5.46
N PRO A 54 -14.29 -7.22 -5.31
CA PRO A 54 -15.58 -6.86 -5.90
C PRO A 54 -15.64 -7.22 -7.39
N ASP A 55 -16.81 -7.66 -7.87
CA ASP A 55 -16.99 -8.09 -9.27
C ASP A 55 -16.72 -6.96 -10.28
N ASP A 56 -16.83 -5.70 -9.87
CA ASP A 56 -16.52 -4.52 -10.66
C ASP A 56 -15.04 -4.08 -10.56
N SER A 57 -14.20 -4.86 -9.87
CA SER A 57 -12.77 -4.58 -9.76
C SER A 57 -12.05 -4.77 -11.10
N GLN A 58 -11.75 -3.65 -11.76
CA GLN A 58 -10.97 -3.65 -13.02
C GLN A 58 -9.45 -3.72 -12.81
N PHE A 59 -8.98 -4.09 -11.62
CA PHE A 59 -7.56 -3.98 -11.28
C PHE A 59 -6.66 -4.84 -12.17
N ILE A 60 -7.01 -6.12 -12.35
CA ILE A 60 -6.22 -7.06 -13.13
C ILE A 60 -6.16 -6.62 -14.60
N GLU A 61 -7.30 -6.26 -15.17
CA GLU A 61 -7.40 -5.80 -16.57
C GLU A 61 -6.58 -4.52 -16.80
N LYS A 62 -6.70 -3.54 -15.91
CA LYS A 62 -5.99 -2.25 -15.98
C LYS A 62 -4.47 -2.40 -15.80
N HIS A 63 -4.04 -3.33 -14.95
CA HIS A 63 -2.64 -3.44 -14.54
C HIS A 63 -1.93 -4.73 -14.99
N TYR A 64 -2.53 -5.55 -15.85
CA TYR A 64 -1.96 -6.84 -16.28
C TYR A 64 -0.49 -6.73 -16.71
N HIS A 65 -0.17 -5.78 -17.59
CA HIS A 65 1.21 -5.56 -18.05
C HIS A 65 2.15 -5.11 -16.92
N ASN A 66 1.67 -4.27 -16.00
CA ASN A 66 2.45 -3.82 -14.86
C ASN A 66 2.71 -4.97 -13.89
N LEU A 67 1.70 -5.80 -13.60
CA LEU A 67 1.84 -6.99 -12.77
C LEU A 67 2.91 -7.93 -13.34
N ARG A 68 2.82 -8.26 -14.63
CA ARG A 68 3.84 -9.10 -15.27
C ARG A 68 5.23 -8.47 -15.21
N HIS A 69 5.34 -7.20 -15.57
CA HIS A 69 6.62 -6.48 -15.60
C HIS A 69 7.29 -6.44 -14.22
N TYR A 70 6.55 -6.01 -13.19
CA TYR A 70 7.12 -5.88 -11.84
C TYR A 70 7.32 -7.22 -11.15
N ARG A 71 6.51 -8.24 -11.45
CA ARG A 71 6.77 -9.62 -11.00
C ARG A 71 8.13 -10.09 -11.49
N ASP A 72 8.40 -9.95 -12.80
CA ASP A 72 9.67 -10.38 -13.38
C ASP A 72 10.86 -9.60 -12.76
N LEU A 73 10.66 -8.35 -12.35
CA LEU A 73 11.69 -7.56 -11.65
C LEU A 73 11.90 -7.99 -10.19
N VAL A 74 10.83 -8.27 -9.43
CA VAL A 74 10.92 -8.50 -7.98
C VAL A 74 11.03 -9.97 -7.58
N CYS A 75 10.57 -10.88 -8.44
CA CYS A 75 10.62 -12.33 -8.27
C CYS A 75 11.61 -13.01 -9.22
N GLY A 76 12.07 -12.32 -10.26
CA GLY A 76 12.80 -12.91 -11.37
C GLY A 76 11.87 -13.44 -12.47
N VAL A 77 12.43 -13.68 -13.65
CA VAL A 77 11.69 -14.15 -14.82
C VAL A 77 11.00 -15.48 -14.53
N GLY A 78 9.67 -15.50 -14.58
CA GLY A 78 8.86 -16.70 -14.32
C GLY A 78 8.62 -17.01 -12.83
N GLY A 79 9.13 -16.20 -11.90
CA GLY A 79 8.80 -16.30 -10.49
C GLY A 79 7.37 -15.81 -10.20
N GLN A 80 6.83 -16.14 -9.03
CA GLN A 80 5.47 -15.76 -8.62
C GLN A 80 5.48 -14.80 -7.43
N TYR A 81 4.40 -14.03 -7.27
CA TYR A 81 4.28 -13.12 -6.13
C TYR A 81 4.14 -13.86 -4.80
N GLU A 82 3.53 -15.04 -4.81
CA GLU A 82 3.40 -15.91 -3.63
C GLU A 82 4.77 -16.28 -3.02
N ASP A 83 5.81 -16.41 -3.84
CA ASP A 83 7.17 -16.76 -3.40
C ASP A 83 7.85 -15.68 -2.56
N ILE A 84 7.30 -14.46 -2.54
CA ILE A 84 7.84 -13.33 -1.76
C ILE A 84 7.61 -13.53 -0.25
N GLY A 85 6.58 -14.29 0.13
CA GLY A 85 6.23 -14.59 1.51
C GLY A 85 5.24 -13.61 2.13
N ASP A 86 5.55 -12.30 2.12
CA ASP A 86 4.64 -11.30 2.70
C ASP A 86 4.52 -9.99 1.90
N ILE A 87 3.40 -9.29 2.12
CA ILE A 87 3.03 -8.06 1.39
C ILE A 87 4.04 -6.94 1.63
N SER A 88 4.54 -6.80 2.85
CA SER A 88 5.49 -5.74 3.17
C SER A 88 6.78 -5.96 2.38
N GLU A 89 7.24 -7.20 2.27
CA GLU A 89 8.41 -7.56 1.46
C GLU A 89 8.17 -7.28 -0.03
N LEU A 90 6.97 -7.53 -0.57
CA LEU A 90 6.62 -7.14 -1.95
C LEU A 90 6.85 -5.63 -2.17
N PHE A 91 6.31 -4.79 -1.29
CA PHE A 91 6.47 -3.34 -1.43
C PHE A 91 7.90 -2.87 -1.16
N LEU A 92 8.65 -3.56 -0.29
CA LEU A 92 10.07 -3.29 -0.09
C LEU A 92 10.86 -3.56 -1.37
N ARG A 93 10.59 -4.67 -2.07
CA ARG A 93 11.23 -4.98 -3.36
C ARG A 93 10.82 -3.97 -4.43
N LEU A 94 9.53 -3.69 -4.58
CA LEU A 94 9.03 -2.67 -5.52
C LEU A 94 9.70 -1.30 -5.29
N SER A 95 9.92 -0.91 -4.03
CA SER A 95 10.56 0.36 -3.68
C SER A 95 11.97 0.54 -4.27
N LYS A 96 12.64 -0.55 -4.67
CA LYS A 96 13.96 -0.51 -5.32
C LYS A 96 13.87 -0.27 -6.84
N HIS A 97 12.67 -0.32 -7.42
CA HIS A 97 12.41 -0.21 -8.86
C HIS A 97 11.60 1.03 -9.23
N VAL A 98 11.64 2.08 -8.42
CA VAL A 98 11.05 3.38 -8.78
C VAL A 98 11.75 3.91 -10.05
N PRO A 99 11.01 4.40 -11.05
CA PRO A 99 11.61 5.04 -12.22
C PRO A 99 12.59 6.14 -11.83
N ILE A 100 13.84 5.98 -12.24
CA ILE A 100 14.91 6.94 -11.93
C ILE A 100 14.73 8.17 -12.82
N LYS A 101 14.80 9.36 -12.21
CA LYS A 101 14.75 10.62 -12.95
C LYS A 101 15.90 10.69 -13.96
N ASP A 102 15.56 10.62 -15.24
CA ASP A 102 16.50 10.80 -16.34
C ASP A 102 16.08 12.01 -17.19
N LYS A 103 16.89 13.07 -17.15
CA LYS A 103 16.64 14.30 -17.92
C LYS A 103 16.68 14.07 -19.44
N ARG A 104 17.25 12.95 -19.90
CA ARG A 104 17.30 12.57 -21.32
C ARG A 104 16.05 11.83 -21.79
N ASN A 105 15.26 11.30 -20.87
CA ASN A 105 14.02 10.60 -21.18
C ASN A 105 12.83 11.55 -20.98
N PRO A 106 12.23 12.12 -22.05
CA PRO A 106 11.11 13.05 -21.90
C PRO A 106 9.85 12.42 -21.28
N PHE A 107 9.80 11.08 -21.18
CA PHE A 107 8.67 10.36 -20.62
C PHE A 107 8.87 9.94 -19.16
N TRP A 108 9.96 10.35 -18.50
CA TRP A 108 10.27 9.90 -17.13
C TRP A 108 9.15 10.26 -16.14
N GLU A 109 8.54 11.44 -16.28
CA GLU A 109 7.44 11.89 -15.41
C GLU A 109 6.22 10.99 -15.55
N LYS A 110 5.86 10.66 -16.79
CA LYS A 110 4.74 9.76 -17.10
C LYS A 110 5.00 8.35 -16.57
N GLN A 111 6.23 7.84 -16.70
CA GLN A 111 6.61 6.54 -16.14
C GLN A 111 6.51 6.53 -14.61
N LEU A 112 6.98 7.59 -13.95
CA LEU A 112 6.87 7.73 -12.51
C LEU A 112 5.40 7.83 -12.06
N GLU A 113 4.56 8.55 -12.79
CA GLU A 113 3.12 8.64 -12.53
C GLU A 113 2.44 7.27 -12.67
N GLN A 114 2.72 6.55 -13.75
CA GLN A 114 2.19 5.19 -13.99
C GLN A 114 2.62 4.21 -12.89
N TYR A 115 3.89 4.27 -12.47
CA TYR A 115 4.39 3.48 -11.35
C TYR A 115 3.65 3.81 -10.05
N ASN A 116 3.53 5.11 -9.72
CA ASN A 116 2.85 5.53 -8.49
C ASN A 116 1.37 5.15 -8.48
N GLN A 117 0.70 5.26 -9.62
CA GLN A 117 -0.69 4.84 -9.77
C GLN A 117 -0.83 3.32 -9.60
N PHE A 118 0.04 2.53 -10.23
CA PHE A 118 0.07 1.08 -10.04
C PHE A 118 0.24 0.69 -8.57
N VAL A 119 1.22 1.28 -7.87
CA VAL A 119 1.44 0.99 -6.44
C VAL A 119 0.23 1.38 -5.60
N THR A 120 -0.39 2.53 -5.90
CA THR A 120 -1.58 3.00 -5.17
C THR A 120 -2.76 2.05 -5.34
N ASP A 121 -3.04 1.66 -6.58
CA ASP A 121 -4.13 0.74 -6.90
C ASP A 121 -3.85 -0.65 -6.33
N LEU A 122 -2.59 -1.09 -6.34
CA LEU A 122 -2.16 -2.35 -5.74
C LEU A 122 -2.39 -2.37 -4.23
N VAL A 123 -2.06 -1.28 -3.52
CA VAL A 123 -2.36 -1.15 -2.08
C VAL A 123 -3.85 -1.26 -1.82
N ALA A 124 -4.69 -0.59 -2.62
CA ALA A 124 -6.14 -0.65 -2.47
C ALA A 124 -6.66 -2.08 -2.69
N THR A 125 -6.24 -2.73 -3.77
CA THR A 125 -6.61 -4.12 -4.10
C THR A 125 -6.21 -5.09 -2.99
N LEU A 126 -4.98 -5.01 -2.50
CA LEU A 126 -4.51 -5.89 -1.42
C LEU A 126 -5.23 -5.65 -0.10
N ARG A 127 -5.67 -4.42 0.19
CA ARG A 127 -6.51 -4.17 1.37
C ARG A 127 -7.90 -4.80 1.25
N LEU A 128 -8.44 -4.85 0.03
CA LEU A 128 -9.75 -5.44 -0.23
C LEU A 128 -9.70 -6.96 -0.14
N ASN A 129 -8.63 -7.58 -0.68
CA ASN A 129 -8.54 -9.03 -0.73
C ASN A 129 -8.03 -9.69 0.56
N GLY A 130 -7.81 -8.91 1.63
CA GLY A 130 -7.32 -9.41 2.92
C GLY A 130 -5.79 -9.47 3.03
N GLY A 131 -5.08 -8.90 2.07
CA GLY A 131 -3.62 -8.88 2.01
C GLY A 131 -3.01 -10.10 1.31
N HIS A 132 -3.79 -10.78 0.47
CA HIS A 132 -3.32 -11.97 -0.21
C HIS A 132 -2.58 -11.58 -1.49
N LEU A 133 -1.38 -12.09 -1.68
CA LEU A 133 -0.63 -11.87 -2.91
C LEU A 133 -1.30 -12.61 -4.07
N PHE A 134 -1.06 -12.14 -5.30
CA PHE A 134 -1.65 -12.76 -6.49
C PHE A 134 -1.00 -14.11 -6.78
N VAL A 135 -1.82 -15.04 -7.25
CA VAL A 135 -1.44 -16.35 -7.80
C VAL A 135 -1.14 -16.23 -9.29
#